data_AF-A0A224X9S6-F1
#
_entry.id   AF-A0A224X9S6-F1
#
_cell.length_a   1.000
_cell.length_b   1.000
_cell.length_c   1.000
_cell.angle_alpha   90.00
_cell.angle_beta   90.00
_cell.angle_gamma   90.00
#
_symmetry.space_group_name_H-M   'P 1'
#
loop_
_entity.id
_entity.type
_entity.pdbx_description
1 polymer ?
#
loop_
_entity_poly.entity_id
_entity_poly.type
_entity_poly.pdbx_seq_one_letter_code
_entity_poly.pdbx_strand_id
1 'polypeptide(L)'
;MFYLGIALIIGLLAYFMQDKGQRKMPLWLKVILILVVLYDLAMVSEKLSGIAVLALLVWWFVRRPSRQKRQELKAAAKVEAMRAKNASAQPIDPIKRYVSTPKRQEALAELDSTPKELAAYIHQEIDTFFMNEWTKMSVIYTDQSDQFDDDVRDNAGHQMREILDAIFAKFAKKKRAEMVEKQAINAELKAQHKQEIDIAMQVYEKWQDKA
;
A
#
# COMPACT_ATOMS: atom_id res chain seq x y z
N MET A 1 35.16 -48.72 -7.36
CA MET A 1 33.70 -48.67 -7.17
C MET A 1 33.29 -48.15 -5.78
N PHE A 2 33.91 -48.59 -4.68
CA PHE A 2 33.54 -48.15 -3.31
C PHE A 2 33.78 -46.67 -2.99
N TYR A 3 34.83 -46.05 -3.56
CA TYR A 3 35.21 -44.66 -3.27
C TYR A 3 34.30 -43.59 -3.90
N LEU A 4 33.60 -43.93 -5.00
CA LEU A 4 32.66 -43.01 -5.66
C LEU A 4 31.36 -42.83 -4.85
N GLY A 5 30.89 -43.88 -4.19
CA GLY A 5 29.72 -43.81 -3.31
C GLY A 5 29.97 -42.94 -2.07
N ILE A 6 31.16 -43.04 -1.49
CA ILE A 6 31.56 -42.22 -0.33
C ILE A 6 31.72 -40.75 -0.74
N ALA A 7 32.29 -40.47 -1.92
CA ALA A 7 32.41 -39.10 -2.44
C ALA A 7 31.04 -38.44 -2.69
N LEU A 8 30.05 -39.20 -3.17
CA LEU A 8 28.67 -38.75 -3.35
C LEU A 8 28.00 -38.41 -2.01
N ILE A 9 28.19 -39.25 -1.00
CA ILE A 9 27.63 -39.05 0.35
C ILE A 9 28.26 -37.82 1.03
N ILE A 10 29.57 -37.64 0.91
CA ILE A 10 30.28 -36.46 1.46
C ILE A 10 29.86 -35.19 0.72
N GLY A 11 29.70 -35.24 -0.62
CA GLY A 11 29.18 -34.13 -1.42
C GLY A 11 27.74 -33.73 -1.02
N LEU A 12 26.90 -34.71 -0.71
CA LEU A 12 25.52 -34.50 -0.23
C LEU A 12 25.46 -33.93 1.20
N LEU A 13 26.35 -34.37 2.09
CA LEU A 13 26.48 -33.82 3.44
C LEU A 13 27.01 -32.37 3.43
N ALA A 14 28.01 -32.09 2.60
CA ALA A 14 28.52 -30.72 2.39
C ALA A 14 27.43 -29.81 1.79
N TYR A 15 26.61 -30.32 0.87
CA TYR A 15 25.48 -29.59 0.30
C TYR A 15 24.34 -29.34 1.31
N PHE A 16 24.18 -30.20 2.32
CA PHE A 16 23.21 -30.04 3.42
C PHE A 16 23.70 -29.12 4.54
N MET A 17 25.02 -28.97 4.73
CA MET A 17 25.60 -28.01 5.68
C MET A 17 25.60 -26.56 5.15
N GLN A 18 25.41 -26.36 3.84
CA GLN A 18 25.36 -25.03 3.24
C GLN A 18 23.98 -24.37 3.47
N ASP A 19 23.98 -23.49 4.47
CA ASP A 19 23.05 -22.42 4.85
C ASP A 19 21.53 -22.60 4.62
N LYS A 20 20.77 -22.56 5.72
CA LYS A 20 19.32 -22.86 5.83
C LYS A 20 18.41 -21.76 5.26
N GLY A 21 18.98 -20.65 4.76
CA GLY A 21 18.23 -19.43 4.45
C GLY A 21 17.43 -19.40 3.15
N GLN A 22 17.78 -20.20 2.11
CA GLN A 22 17.23 -19.93 0.76
C GLN A 22 16.84 -21.13 -0.11
N ARG A 23 16.67 -22.35 0.41
CA ARG A 23 16.26 -23.50 -0.44
C ARG A 23 14.81 -23.92 -0.24
N LYS A 24 13.91 -23.41 -1.09
CA LYS A 24 12.62 -24.06 -1.39
C LYS A 24 12.89 -25.32 -2.23
N MET A 25 13.43 -26.36 -1.61
CA MET A 25 13.57 -27.66 -2.28
C MET A 25 12.17 -28.20 -2.59
N PRO A 26 11.85 -28.50 -3.86
CA PRO A 26 10.56 -29.05 -4.22
C PRO A 26 10.42 -30.45 -3.61
N LEU A 27 9.19 -30.78 -3.17
CA LEU A 27 8.92 -31.92 -2.30
C LEU A 27 9.40 -33.26 -2.91
N TRP A 28 9.30 -33.39 -4.23
CA TRP A 28 9.69 -34.59 -4.98
C TRP A 28 11.19 -34.88 -4.90
N LEU A 29 12.04 -33.85 -4.89
CA LEU A 29 13.50 -34.01 -4.83
C LEU A 29 13.95 -34.57 -3.47
N LYS A 30 13.26 -34.18 -2.37
CA LYS A 30 13.51 -34.72 -1.03
C LYS A 30 13.14 -36.20 -0.94
N VAL A 31 12.06 -36.61 -1.60
CA VAL A 31 11.60 -38.01 -1.62
C VAL A 31 12.60 -38.88 -2.38
N ILE A 32 13.08 -38.44 -3.55
CA ILE A 32 14.09 -39.16 -4.32
C ILE A 32 15.36 -39.38 -3.49
N LEU A 33 15.81 -38.36 -2.77
CA LEU A 33 17.03 -38.41 -1.96
C LEU A 33 16.90 -39.42 -0.81
N ILE A 34 15.74 -39.49 -0.16
CA ILE A 34 15.46 -40.50 0.88
C ILE A 34 15.47 -41.91 0.28
N LEU A 35 14.93 -42.10 -0.92
CA LEU A 35 14.93 -43.40 -1.59
C LEU A 35 16.34 -43.86 -1.96
N VAL A 36 17.21 -42.95 -2.42
CA VAL A 36 18.62 -43.27 -2.73
C VAL A 36 19.37 -43.70 -1.47
N VAL A 37 19.22 -42.95 -0.36
CA VAL A 37 19.86 -43.32 0.91
C VAL A 37 19.34 -44.66 1.44
N LEU A 38 18.03 -44.92 1.33
CA LEU A 38 17.45 -46.22 1.73
C LEU A 38 17.95 -47.38 0.87
N TYR A 39 18.11 -47.16 -0.44
CA TYR A 39 18.64 -48.15 -1.37
C TYR A 39 20.10 -48.50 -1.03
N ASP A 40 20.94 -47.49 -0.80
CA ASP A 40 22.34 -47.69 -0.41
C ASP A 40 22.46 -48.42 0.94
N LEU A 41 21.59 -48.09 1.92
CA LEU A 41 21.55 -48.79 3.20
C LEU A 41 21.09 -50.26 3.08
N ALA A 42 20.12 -50.54 2.21
CA ALA A 42 19.65 -51.90 1.95
C ALA A 42 20.74 -52.79 1.35
N MET A 43 21.63 -52.22 0.53
CA MET A 43 22.76 -52.94 -0.05
C MET A 43 23.84 -53.31 0.97
N VAL A 44 23.94 -52.57 2.09
CA VAL A 44 24.97 -52.78 3.12
C VAL A 44 24.49 -53.73 4.23
N SER A 45 23.21 -53.69 4.61
CA SER A 45 22.65 -54.56 5.65
C SER A 45 21.12 -54.52 5.68
N GLU A 46 20.47 -55.68 5.48
CA GLU A 46 19.01 -55.81 5.58
C GLU A 46 18.47 -55.36 6.93
N LYS A 47 19.17 -55.65 8.03
CA LYS A 47 18.72 -55.29 9.39
C LYS A 47 18.74 -53.79 9.66
N LEU A 48 19.71 -53.06 9.10
CA LEU A 48 19.80 -51.60 9.27
C LEU A 48 18.77 -50.85 8.42
N SER A 49 18.45 -51.36 7.23
CA SER A 49 17.41 -50.80 6.36
C SER A 49 16.02 -50.82 7.02
N GLY A 50 15.67 -51.93 7.70
CA GLY A 50 14.41 -52.06 8.43
C GLY A 50 14.28 -51.06 9.57
N ILE A 51 15.36 -50.82 10.33
CA ILE A 51 15.37 -49.85 11.44
C ILE A 51 15.21 -48.42 10.91
N ALA A 52 15.85 -48.08 9.79
CA ALA A 52 15.72 -46.76 9.17
C ALA A 52 14.28 -46.50 8.69
N VAL A 53 13.62 -47.50 8.10
CA VAL A 53 12.21 -47.41 7.67
C VAL A 53 11.28 -47.23 8.87
N LEU A 54 11.51 -47.97 9.96
CA LEU A 54 10.72 -47.82 11.19
C LEU A 54 10.89 -46.43 11.82
N ALA A 55 12.12 -45.90 11.84
CA ALA A 55 12.38 -44.54 12.34
C ALA A 55 11.67 -43.46 11.49
N LEU A 56 11.66 -43.62 10.16
CA LEU A 56 10.94 -42.71 9.26
C LEU A 56 9.42 -42.78 9.46
N LEU A 57 8.87 -43.97 9.67
CA LEU A 57 7.44 -44.15 9.95
C LEU A 57 7.04 -43.52 11.28
N VAL A 58 7.83 -43.72 12.34
CA VAL A 58 7.58 -43.10 13.66
C VAL A 58 7.68 -41.58 13.56
N TRP A 59 8.72 -41.07 12.89
CA TRP A 59 8.88 -39.63 12.65
C TRP A 59 7.70 -39.04 11.87
N TRP A 60 7.22 -39.75 10.84
CA TRP A 60 6.06 -39.34 10.06
C TRP A 60 4.78 -39.30 10.89
N PHE A 61 4.60 -40.26 11.80
CA PHE A 61 3.45 -40.32 12.70
C PHE A 61 3.48 -39.21 13.76
N VAL A 62 4.64 -38.96 14.37
CA VAL A 62 4.82 -37.91 15.40
C VAL A 62 4.70 -36.50 14.82
N ARG A 63 5.17 -36.30 13.58
CA ARG A 63 5.21 -34.97 12.94
C ARG A 63 3.94 -34.63 12.18
N ARG A 64 2.89 -35.45 12.25
CA ARG A 64 1.58 -35.13 11.67
C ARG A 64 0.85 -34.20 12.65
N PRO A 65 0.84 -32.86 12.46
CA PRO A 65 -0.03 -32.03 13.27
C PRO A 65 -1.45 -32.53 13.08
N SER A 66 -2.16 -32.78 14.19
CA SER A 66 -3.54 -33.25 14.13
C SER A 66 -4.33 -32.31 13.22
N ARG A 67 -5.24 -32.88 12.41
CA ARG A 67 -6.06 -32.08 11.47
C ARG A 67 -6.75 -30.92 12.17
N GLN A 68 -7.10 -31.10 13.46
CA GLN A 68 -7.65 -30.08 14.35
C GLN A 68 -6.70 -28.89 14.56
N LYS A 69 -5.43 -29.12 14.97
CA LYS A 69 -4.47 -28.00 15.15
C LYS A 69 -4.21 -27.20 13.87
N ARG A 70 -4.26 -27.86 12.70
CA ARG A 70 -4.16 -27.18 11.40
C ARG A 70 -5.40 -26.33 11.06
N GLN A 71 -6.59 -26.75 11.49
CA GLN A 71 -7.81 -25.97 11.32
C GLN A 71 -7.84 -24.79 12.29
N GLU A 72 -7.41 -24.98 13.53
CA GLU A 72 -7.28 -23.90 14.53
C GLU A 72 -6.28 -22.83 14.10
N LEU A 73 -5.11 -23.20 13.57
CA LEU A 73 -4.13 -22.24 13.04
C LEU A 73 -4.68 -21.46 11.84
N LYS A 74 -5.50 -22.10 10.99
CA LYS A 74 -6.18 -21.41 9.88
C LYS A 74 -7.31 -20.50 10.36
N ALA A 75 -8.03 -20.90 11.40
CA ALA A 75 -9.08 -20.09 12.02
C ALA A 75 -8.47 -18.87 12.73
N ALA A 76 -7.40 -19.06 13.49
CA ALA A 76 -6.65 -17.99 14.14
C ALA A 76 -6.07 -17.00 13.10
N ALA A 77 -5.48 -17.48 12.01
CA ALA A 77 -5.00 -16.62 10.92
C ALA A 77 -6.15 -15.86 10.22
N LYS A 78 -7.33 -16.47 10.08
CA LYS A 78 -8.52 -15.76 9.57
C LYS A 78 -9.02 -14.70 10.54
N VAL A 79 -9.02 -14.98 11.85
CA VAL A 79 -9.41 -14.02 12.90
C VAL A 79 -8.40 -12.87 12.99
N GLU A 80 -7.11 -13.13 12.85
CA GLU A 80 -6.09 -12.08 12.76
C GLU A 80 -6.21 -11.25 11.48
N ALA A 81 -6.51 -11.86 10.34
CA ALA A 81 -6.79 -11.13 9.10
C ALA A 81 -8.06 -10.27 9.19
N MET A 82 -9.11 -10.76 9.86
CA MET A 82 -10.31 -9.97 10.17
C MET A 82 -10.01 -8.86 11.17
N ARG A 83 -9.21 -9.12 12.22
CA ARG A 83 -8.75 -8.09 13.16
C ARG A 83 -7.87 -7.03 12.50
N ALA A 84 -7.04 -7.40 11.53
CA ALA A 84 -6.23 -6.44 10.77
C ALA A 84 -7.10 -5.58 9.83
N LYS A 85 -8.16 -6.17 9.24
CA LYS A 85 -9.20 -5.39 8.53
C LYS A 85 -9.95 -4.46 9.48
N ASN A 86 -10.33 -4.93 10.67
CA ASN A 86 -11.12 -4.15 11.63
C ASN A 86 -10.28 -3.13 12.43
N ALA A 87 -8.97 -3.32 12.57
CA ALA A 87 -8.07 -2.31 13.16
C ALA A 87 -7.91 -1.08 12.25
N SER A 88 -8.19 -1.22 10.95
CA SER A 88 -8.37 -0.09 10.03
C SER A 88 -9.75 0.56 10.11
N ALA A 89 -10.67 -0.02 10.88
CA ALA A 89 -12.04 0.46 11.10
C ALA A 89 -12.12 1.41 12.30
N GLN A 90 -11.25 2.42 12.37
CA GLN A 90 -11.77 3.67 12.90
C GLN A 90 -12.58 4.31 11.77
N PRO A 91 -13.76 4.88 12.03
CA PRO A 91 -14.49 5.63 11.02
C PRO A 91 -13.65 6.84 10.64
N ILE A 92 -12.81 6.67 9.60
CA ILE A 92 -12.01 7.77 9.09
C ILE A 92 -13.01 8.72 8.45
N ASP A 93 -13.04 9.94 8.97
CA ASP A 93 -13.81 11.03 8.38
C ASP A 93 -13.63 11.03 6.85
N PRO A 94 -14.72 10.88 6.07
CA PRO A 94 -14.67 10.74 4.63
C PRO A 94 -13.97 11.93 3.95
N ILE A 95 -14.08 13.14 4.51
CA ILE A 95 -13.38 14.33 3.99
C ILE A 95 -11.88 14.17 4.20
N LYS A 96 -11.46 13.84 5.42
CA LYS A 96 -10.05 13.61 5.77
C LYS A 96 -9.44 12.50 4.92
N ARG A 97 -10.17 11.41 4.69
CA ARG A 97 -9.74 10.31 3.81
C ARG A 97 -9.57 10.78 2.37
N TYR A 98 -10.48 11.60 1.88
CA TYR A 98 -10.46 12.09 0.51
C TYR A 98 -9.28 13.02 0.23
N VAL A 99 -9.08 14.03 1.08
CA VAL A 99 -8.00 15.02 0.90
C VAL A 99 -6.59 14.43 1.11
N SER A 100 -6.48 13.30 1.80
CA SER A 100 -5.21 12.60 2.04
C SER A 100 -4.82 11.62 0.92
N THR A 101 -5.65 11.44 -0.10
CA THR A 101 -5.29 10.57 -1.23
C THR A 101 -4.14 11.17 -2.05
N PRO A 102 -3.18 10.34 -2.54
CA PRO A 102 -2.04 10.84 -3.33
C PRO A 102 -2.48 11.66 -4.56
N LYS A 103 -3.49 11.17 -5.28
CA LYS A 103 -4.08 11.86 -6.44
C LYS A 103 -4.57 13.27 -6.10
N ARG A 104 -5.15 13.48 -4.91
CA ARG A 104 -5.63 14.80 -4.47
C ARG A 104 -4.48 15.69 -4.04
N GLN A 105 -3.45 15.15 -3.39
CA GLN A 105 -2.27 15.91 -3.01
C GLN A 105 -1.50 16.43 -4.24
N GLU A 106 -1.32 15.59 -5.25
CA GLU A 106 -0.71 15.97 -6.53
C GLU A 106 -1.51 17.08 -7.21
N ALA A 107 -2.83 16.91 -7.34
CA ALA A 107 -3.68 17.90 -7.97
C ALA A 107 -3.76 19.22 -7.18
N LEU A 108 -3.59 19.20 -5.86
CA LEU A 108 -3.52 20.41 -5.04
C LEU A 108 -2.20 21.15 -5.19
N ALA A 109 -1.10 20.42 -5.38
CA ALA A 109 0.21 21.02 -5.66
C ALA A 109 0.19 21.79 -6.99
N GLU A 110 -0.48 21.28 -8.02
CA GLU A 110 -0.69 21.99 -9.30
C GLU A 110 -1.52 23.28 -9.16
N LEU A 111 -2.33 23.38 -8.11
CA LEU A 111 -3.23 24.50 -7.85
C LEU A 111 -2.66 25.51 -6.85
N ASP A 112 -1.39 25.36 -6.45
CA ASP A 112 -0.75 26.14 -5.39
C ASP A 112 -1.62 26.20 -4.11
N SER A 113 -2.08 25.04 -3.67
CA SER A 113 -3.03 24.91 -2.56
C SER A 113 -2.73 23.71 -1.66
N THR A 114 -3.37 23.68 -0.49
CA THR A 114 -3.10 22.68 0.56
C THR A 114 -4.32 21.80 0.83
N PRO A 115 -4.12 20.57 1.37
CA PRO A 115 -5.23 19.71 1.79
C PRO A 115 -6.14 20.38 2.83
N LYS A 116 -5.58 21.27 3.67
CA LYS A 116 -6.34 22.02 4.68
C LYS A 116 -7.28 23.05 4.03
N GLU A 117 -6.81 23.77 3.01
CA GLU A 117 -7.65 24.69 2.24
C GLU A 117 -8.78 23.97 1.53
N LEU A 118 -8.48 22.83 0.90
CA LEU A 118 -9.51 22.01 0.26
C LEU A 118 -10.53 21.49 1.28
N ALA A 119 -10.09 21.00 2.44
CA ALA A 119 -11.00 20.51 3.48
C ALA A 119 -11.93 21.61 3.99
N ALA A 120 -11.40 22.82 4.24
CA ALA A 120 -12.22 23.97 4.65
C ALA A 120 -13.26 24.33 3.59
N TYR A 121 -12.87 24.33 2.30
CA TYR A 121 -13.78 24.58 1.19
C TYR A 121 -14.85 23.49 1.06
N ILE A 122 -14.48 22.22 1.25
CA ILE A 122 -15.40 21.09 1.25
C ILE A 122 -16.46 21.24 2.34
N HIS A 123 -16.05 21.55 3.58
CA HIS A 123 -16.99 21.79 4.67
C HIS A 123 -17.97 22.91 4.33
N GLN A 124 -17.48 24.04 3.83
CA GLN A 124 -18.34 25.15 3.43
C GLN A 124 -19.38 24.76 2.37
N GLU A 125 -18.96 24.04 1.32
CA GLU A 125 -19.88 23.63 0.24
C GLU A 125 -20.87 22.57 0.70
N ILE A 126 -20.45 21.63 1.54
CA ILE A 126 -21.35 20.62 2.13
C ILE A 126 -22.39 21.29 3.02
N ASP A 127 -21.96 22.15 3.95
CA ASP A 127 -22.87 22.83 4.88
C ASP A 127 -23.89 23.71 4.14
N THR A 128 -23.51 24.24 2.97
CA THR A 128 -24.38 25.10 2.15
C THR A 128 -25.36 24.32 1.28
N PHE A 129 -24.90 23.25 0.61
CA PHE A 129 -25.67 22.62 -0.48
C PHE A 129 -26.08 21.18 -0.21
N PHE A 130 -25.41 20.47 0.71
CA PHE A 130 -25.54 19.02 0.87
C PHE A 130 -25.71 18.58 2.32
N MET A 131 -25.94 19.49 3.27
CA MET A 131 -25.85 19.20 4.71
C MET A 131 -26.68 17.97 5.12
N ASN A 132 -27.93 17.88 4.66
CA ASN A 132 -28.83 16.79 5.03
C ASN A 132 -28.44 15.46 4.37
N GLU A 133 -28.15 15.48 3.07
CA GLU A 133 -27.74 14.32 2.28
C GLU A 133 -26.41 13.78 2.80
N TRP A 134 -25.44 14.66 3.01
CA TRP A 134 -24.12 14.34 3.55
C TRP A 134 -24.21 13.70 4.93
N THR A 135 -25.03 14.26 5.82
CA THR A 135 -25.24 13.70 7.16
C THR A 135 -25.80 12.28 7.07
N LYS A 136 -26.82 12.05 6.22
CA LYS A 136 -27.38 10.70 6.02
C LYS A 136 -26.34 9.72 5.49
N MET A 137 -25.62 10.08 4.44
CA MET A 137 -24.62 9.20 3.83
C MET A 137 -23.44 8.95 4.76
N SER A 138 -22.99 9.95 5.52
CA SER A 138 -21.88 9.78 6.47
C SER A 138 -22.24 8.83 7.61
N VAL A 139 -23.47 8.89 8.13
CA VAL A 139 -23.98 7.93 9.13
C VAL A 139 -23.96 6.52 8.56
N ILE A 140 -24.49 6.31 7.36
CA ILE A 140 -24.48 4.99 6.69
C ILE A 140 -23.04 4.50 6.48
N TYR A 141 -22.18 5.36 5.91
CA TYR A 141 -20.81 5.01 5.54
C TYR A 141 -19.93 4.65 6.74
N THR A 142 -20.13 5.35 7.86
CA THR A 142 -19.35 5.16 9.10
C THR A 142 -19.96 4.14 10.04
N ASP A 143 -21.13 3.58 9.72
CA ASP A 143 -21.78 2.58 10.55
C ASP A 143 -20.92 1.32 10.70
N GLN A 144 -20.80 0.87 11.95
CA GLN A 144 -20.06 -0.33 12.35
C GLN A 144 -20.98 -1.36 13.03
N SER A 145 -22.28 -1.07 13.11
CA SER A 145 -23.24 -1.89 13.85
C SER A 145 -23.87 -3.01 13.01
N ASP A 146 -23.37 -3.22 11.78
CA ASP A 146 -23.95 -4.11 10.76
C ASP A 146 -25.46 -3.82 10.52
N GLN A 147 -25.91 -2.59 10.81
CA GLN A 147 -27.30 -2.17 10.59
C GLN A 147 -27.59 -1.98 9.10
N PHE A 148 -26.57 -1.62 8.33
CA PHE A 148 -26.64 -1.48 6.87
C PHE A 148 -25.84 -2.56 6.16
N ASP A 149 -26.44 -3.15 5.13
CA ASP A 149 -25.75 -4.07 4.22
C ASP A 149 -24.52 -3.42 3.58
N ASP A 150 -23.50 -4.22 3.26
CA ASP A 150 -22.26 -3.75 2.64
C ASP A 150 -22.53 -2.98 1.34
N ASP A 151 -23.49 -3.41 0.52
CA ASP A 151 -23.87 -2.73 -0.73
C ASP A 151 -24.42 -1.31 -0.49
N VAL A 152 -25.16 -1.12 0.59
CA VAL A 152 -25.72 0.19 0.99
C VAL A 152 -24.61 1.12 1.46
N ARG A 153 -23.65 0.59 2.23
CA ARG A 153 -22.47 1.31 2.70
C ARG A 153 -21.54 1.72 1.56
N ASP A 154 -21.31 0.81 0.61
CA ASP A 154 -20.49 1.08 -0.58
C ASP A 154 -21.15 2.12 -1.48
N ASN A 155 -22.47 2.05 -1.67
CA ASN A 155 -23.21 3.06 -2.43
C ASN A 155 -23.15 4.44 -1.76
N ALA A 156 -23.32 4.52 -0.43
CA ALA A 156 -23.17 5.78 0.30
C ALA A 156 -21.75 6.35 0.14
N GLY A 157 -20.72 5.51 0.26
CA GLY A 157 -19.33 5.90 0.04
C GLY A 157 -19.06 6.36 -1.41
N HIS A 158 -19.72 5.77 -2.40
CA HIS A 158 -19.64 6.17 -3.79
C HIS A 158 -20.25 7.57 -4.01
N GLN A 159 -21.49 7.78 -3.57
CA GLN A 159 -22.18 9.08 -3.71
C GLN A 159 -21.43 10.21 -2.99
N MET A 160 -20.91 9.95 -1.78
CA MET A 160 -20.08 10.93 -1.08
C MET A 160 -18.83 11.29 -1.88
N ARG A 161 -18.19 10.32 -2.52
CA ARG A 161 -17.02 10.58 -3.37
C ARG A 161 -17.36 11.41 -4.60
N GLU A 162 -18.51 11.18 -5.23
CA GLU A 162 -18.97 11.98 -6.37
C GLU A 162 -19.20 13.44 -5.97
N ILE A 163 -19.83 13.68 -4.81
CA ILE A 163 -20.02 15.03 -4.26
C ILE A 163 -18.66 15.70 -4.02
N LEU A 164 -17.72 14.98 -3.39
CA LEU A 164 -16.37 15.49 -3.14
C LEU A 164 -15.60 15.78 -4.43
N ASP A 165 -15.77 14.97 -5.47
CA ASP A 165 -15.18 15.16 -6.79
C ASP A 165 -15.75 16.42 -7.47
N ALA A 166 -17.05 16.64 -7.40
CA ALA A 166 -17.72 17.83 -7.91
C ALA A 166 -17.27 19.11 -7.19
N ILE A 167 -17.20 19.06 -5.84
CA ILE A 167 -16.69 20.18 -5.03
C ILE A 167 -15.22 20.46 -5.37
N PHE A 168 -14.39 19.43 -5.52
CA PHE A 168 -13.00 19.59 -5.92
C PHE A 168 -12.86 20.24 -7.30
N ALA A 169 -13.69 19.86 -8.27
CA ALA A 169 -13.67 20.50 -9.59
C ALA A 169 -14.02 22.00 -9.51
N LYS A 170 -15.00 22.37 -8.67
CA LYS A 170 -15.35 23.78 -8.41
C LYS A 170 -14.20 24.53 -7.74
N PHE A 171 -13.56 23.91 -6.74
CA PHE A 171 -12.38 24.45 -6.07
C PHE A 171 -11.21 24.69 -7.05
N ALA A 172 -10.91 23.69 -7.88
CA ALA A 172 -9.86 23.76 -8.88
C ALA A 172 -10.10 24.88 -9.90
N LYS A 173 -11.35 25.06 -10.34
CA LYS A 173 -11.73 26.19 -11.22
C LYS A 173 -11.47 27.53 -10.54
N LYS A 174 -11.85 27.68 -9.27
CA LYS A 174 -11.61 28.90 -8.47
C LYS A 174 -10.11 29.19 -8.35
N LYS A 175 -9.30 28.21 -7.92
CA LYS A 175 -7.85 28.36 -7.77
C LYS A 175 -7.14 28.70 -9.08
N ARG A 176 -7.53 28.07 -10.19
CA ARG A 176 -6.99 28.42 -11.51
C ARG A 176 -7.29 29.87 -11.89
N ALA A 177 -8.50 30.36 -11.63
CA ALA A 177 -8.84 31.77 -11.88
C ALA A 177 -7.99 32.72 -11.03
N GLU A 178 -7.83 32.43 -9.73
CA GLU A 178 -6.96 33.23 -8.83
C GLU A 178 -5.50 33.25 -9.29
N MET A 179 -4.97 32.12 -9.79
CA MET A 179 -3.61 32.07 -10.34
C MET A 179 -3.45 32.91 -11.60
N VAL A 180 -4.42 32.87 -12.52
CA VAL A 180 -4.41 33.70 -13.73
C VAL A 180 -4.45 35.18 -13.38
N GLU A 181 -5.29 35.56 -12.42
CA GLU A 181 -5.36 36.94 -11.93
C GLU A 181 -4.03 37.40 -11.30
N LYS A 182 -3.42 36.58 -10.44
CA LYS A 182 -2.09 36.87 -9.86
C LYS A 182 -1.02 37.00 -10.94
N GLN A 183 -1.05 36.16 -11.97
CA GLN A 183 -0.12 36.25 -13.09
C GLN A 183 -0.30 37.53 -13.90
N ALA A 184 -1.55 37.95 -14.13
CA ALA A 184 -1.86 39.21 -14.81
C ALA A 184 -1.36 40.41 -14.00
N ILE A 185 -1.63 40.46 -12.70
CA ILE A 185 -1.17 41.53 -11.79
C ILE A 185 0.37 41.57 -11.76
N ASN A 186 1.04 40.43 -11.69
CA ASN A 186 2.50 40.38 -11.69
C ASN A 186 3.10 40.82 -13.03
N ALA A 187 2.45 40.51 -14.16
CA ALA A 187 2.87 40.99 -15.46
C ALA A 187 2.72 42.53 -15.57
N GLU A 188 1.63 43.07 -15.05
CA GLU A 188 1.39 44.53 -15.01
C GLU A 188 2.45 45.24 -14.14
N LEU A 189 2.72 44.74 -12.93
CA LEU A 189 3.75 45.29 -12.04
C LEU A 189 5.15 45.25 -12.68
N LYS A 190 5.49 44.17 -13.39
CA LYS A 190 6.76 44.09 -14.13
C LYS A 190 6.83 45.12 -15.27
N ALA A 191 5.73 45.38 -15.96
CA ALA A 191 5.67 46.40 -17.00
C ALA A 191 5.86 47.80 -16.42
N GLN A 192 5.22 48.10 -15.27
CA GLN A 192 5.39 49.37 -14.56
C GLN A 192 6.83 49.58 -14.09
N HIS A 193 7.44 48.60 -13.40
CA HIS A 193 8.83 48.71 -12.97
C HIS A 193 9.80 48.91 -14.15
N LYS A 194 9.54 48.28 -15.31
CA LYS A 194 10.37 48.52 -16.49
C LYS A 194 10.26 49.95 -16.98
N GLN A 195 9.05 50.52 -17.03
CA GLN A 195 8.85 51.92 -17.42
C GLN A 195 9.57 52.87 -16.45
N GLU A 196 9.51 52.60 -15.14
CA GLU A 196 10.22 53.41 -14.14
C GLU A 196 11.74 53.37 -14.34
N ILE A 197 12.31 52.18 -14.62
CA ILE A 197 13.74 52.02 -14.92
C ILE A 197 14.11 52.76 -16.21
N ASP A 198 13.31 52.64 -17.27
CA ASP A 198 13.56 53.31 -18.55
C ASP A 198 13.55 54.84 -18.37
N ILE A 199 12.62 55.38 -17.58
CA ILE A 199 12.59 56.81 -17.22
C ILE A 199 13.84 57.22 -16.43
N ALA A 200 14.22 56.44 -15.41
CA ALA A 200 15.41 56.73 -14.60
C ALA A 200 16.69 56.74 -15.45
N MET A 201 16.79 55.81 -16.40
CA MET A 201 17.92 55.71 -17.34
C MET A 201 17.98 56.92 -18.28
N GLN A 202 16.84 57.33 -18.85
CA GLN A 202 16.78 58.56 -19.67
C GLN A 202 17.16 59.81 -18.88
N VAL A 203 16.77 59.90 -17.61
CA VAL A 203 17.17 61.02 -16.74
C VAL A 203 18.68 60.99 -16.49
N TYR A 204 19.26 59.82 -16.25
CA TYR A 204 20.70 59.64 -16.07
C TYR A 204 21.51 60.02 -17.31
N GLU A 205 21.12 59.53 -18.50
CA GLU A 205 21.76 59.88 -19.78
C GLU A 205 21.76 61.39 -20.02
N LYS A 206 20.62 62.06 -19.83
CA LYS A 206 20.52 63.52 -19.95
C LYS A 206 21.37 64.30 -18.95
N TRP A 207 21.65 63.72 -17.79
CA TRP A 207 22.56 64.29 -16.80
C TRP A 207 24.02 64.13 -17.20
N GLN A 208 24.39 62.99 -17.79
CA GLN A 208 25.73 62.79 -18.35
C GLN A 208 26.01 63.70 -19.54
N ASP A 209 25.06 63.91 -20.44
CA ASP A 209 25.23 64.78 -21.61
C ASP A 209 25.45 66.27 -21.25
N LYS A 210 25.19 66.66 -20.00
CA LYS A 210 25.37 68.03 -19.50
C LYS A 210 26.64 68.23 -18.65
N ALA A 211 27.35 67.16 -18.30
CA ALA A 211 28.58 67.19 -17.51
C ALA A 211 29.82 67.13 -18.40
#